data_AF-A0A9E5N8W8-F1
#
_entry.id   AF-A0A9E5N8W8-F1
#
_cell.length_a   1.000
_cell.length_b   1.000
_cell.length_c   1.000
_cell.angle_alpha   90.00
_cell.angle_beta   90.00
_cell.angle_gamma   90.00
#
_symmetry.space_group_name_H-M   'P 1'
#
loop_
_entity.id
_entity.type
_entity.pdbx_description
1 polymer ?
#
loop_
_entity_poly.entity_id
_entity_poly.type
_entity_poly.pdbx_seq_one_letter_code
_entity_poly.pdbx_strand_id
1 'polypeptide(L)'
;MERQIAARYAEALFSLARERDEIDRVDSDLKAVAALLAEVSEFARLLEHPEVAQERKYSLLEEVLGEAILPVTLSFLKLVVRRGRSELLGLVEEEYRLLAEESRGIEKVEV
;
A
#
# COMPACT_ATOMS: atom_id res chain seq x y z
N MET A 1 8.91 11.50 -12.07
CA MET A 1 9.16 11.99 -10.68
C MET A 1 8.32 11.20 -9.68
N GLU A 2 7.01 11.08 -9.89
CA GLU A 2 6.10 10.31 -9.00
C GLU A 2 6.43 8.81 -8.91
N ARG A 3 6.69 8.14 -10.05
CA ARG A 3 7.08 6.72 -10.07
C ARG A 3 8.34 6.43 -9.23
N GLN A 4 9.32 7.33 -9.22
CA GLN A 4 10.53 7.18 -8.39
C GLN A 4 10.20 7.27 -6.88
N ILE A 5 9.22 8.09 -6.50
CA ILE A 5 8.76 8.17 -5.11
C ILE A 5 7.99 6.90 -4.74
N ALA A 6 7.13 6.42 -5.63
CA ALA A 6 6.39 5.17 -5.46
C ALA A 6 7.34 3.97 -5.30
N ALA A 7 8.35 3.85 -6.16
CA ALA A 7 9.39 2.81 -6.06
C ALA A 7 10.07 2.80 -4.70
N ARG A 8 10.45 3.97 -4.16
CA ARG A 8 11.05 4.07 -2.81
C ARG A 8 10.10 3.63 -1.69
N TYR A 9 8.81 3.90 -1.82
CA TYR A 9 7.81 3.40 -0.88
C TYR A 9 7.65 1.89 -1.00
N ALA A 10 7.57 1.36 -2.22
CA ALA A 10 7.48 -0.06 -2.52
C ALA A 10 8.69 -0.83 -1.98
N GLU A 11 9.92 -0.37 -2.23
CA GLU A 11 11.16 -0.95 -1.72
C GLU A 11 11.17 -1.01 -0.18
N ALA A 12 10.76 0.08 0.48
CA ALA A 12 10.72 0.15 1.94
C ALA A 12 9.69 -0.81 2.53
N LEU A 13 8.49 -0.86 1.94
CA LEU A 13 7.44 -1.79 2.37
C LEU A 13 7.81 -3.24 2.05
N PHE A 14 8.45 -3.50 0.91
CA PHE A 14 8.92 -4.82 0.50
C PHE A 14 9.98 -5.35 1.45
N SER A 15 10.96 -4.52 1.81
CA SER A 15 11.99 -4.88 2.80
C SER A 15 11.35 -5.28 4.14
N LEU A 16 10.38 -4.49 4.62
CA LEU A 16 9.67 -4.79 5.86
C LEU A 16 8.80 -6.05 5.77
N ALA A 17 8.12 -6.26 4.64
CA ALA A 17 7.32 -7.46 4.41
C ALA A 17 8.20 -8.71 4.34
N ARG A 18 9.39 -8.61 3.73
CA ARG A 18 10.38 -9.70 3.65
C ARG A 18 10.92 -10.07 5.02
N GLU A 19 11.27 -9.09 5.86
CA GLU A 19 11.71 -9.33 7.24
C GLU A 19 10.66 -10.08 8.09
N ARG A 20 9.39 -9.99 7.69
CA ARG A 20 8.25 -10.58 8.39
C ARG A 20 7.68 -11.83 7.73
N ASP A 21 8.22 -12.25 6.60
CA ASP A 21 7.66 -13.34 5.78
C ASP A 21 6.22 -13.07 5.32
N GLU A 22 5.91 -11.80 5.01
CA GLU A 22 4.56 -11.30 4.69
C GLU A 22 4.43 -10.81 3.23
N ILE A 23 5.42 -11.06 2.36
CA ILE A 23 5.50 -10.48 0.99
C ILE A 23 4.20 -10.70 0.21
N ASP A 24 3.76 -11.95 0.06
CA ASP A 24 2.59 -12.31 -0.73
C ASP A 24 1.29 -11.73 -0.17
N ARG A 25 1.23 -11.61 1.16
CA ARG A 25 0.05 -11.08 1.83
C ARG A 25 -0.03 -9.57 1.66
N VAL A 26 1.09 -8.86 1.80
CA VAL A 26 1.17 -7.41 1.54
C VAL A 26 0.90 -7.09 0.06
N ASP A 27 1.39 -7.91 -0.88
CA ASP A 27 1.07 -7.80 -2.31
C ASP A 27 -0.45 -7.86 -2.55
N SER A 28 -1.10 -8.86 -1.94
CA SER A 28 -2.55 -9.04 -2.02
C SER A 28 -3.33 -7.87 -1.39
N ASP A 29 -2.87 -7.36 -0.25
CA ASP A 29 -3.49 -6.23 0.42
C ASP A 29 -3.38 -4.95 -0.42
N LEU A 30 -2.20 -4.65 -0.98
CA LEU A 30 -1.99 -3.47 -1.84
C LEU A 30 -2.88 -3.53 -3.08
N LYS A 31 -3.00 -4.71 -3.70
CA LYS A 31 -3.91 -4.92 -4.83
C LYS A 31 -5.37 -4.64 -4.46
N ALA A 32 -5.84 -5.11 -3.30
CA ALA A 32 -7.19 -4.84 -2.83
C ALA A 32 -7.42 -3.34 -2.55
N VAL A 33 -6.43 -2.68 -1.97
CA VAL A 33 -6.49 -1.23 -1.68
C VAL A 33 -6.51 -0.41 -2.97
N ALA A 34 -5.63 -0.72 -3.92
CA ALA A 34 -5.59 -0.04 -5.21
C ALA A 34 -6.92 -0.21 -5.98
N ALA A 35 -7.50 -1.41 -5.96
CA ALA A 35 -8.81 -1.67 -6.54
C ALA A 35 -9.92 -0.85 -5.84
N LEU A 36 -9.96 -0.85 -4.51
CA LEU A 36 -10.94 -0.06 -3.74
C LEU A 36 -10.88 1.44 -4.08
N LEU A 37 -9.67 2.00 -4.16
CA LEU A 37 -9.48 3.41 -4.49
C LEU A 37 -9.92 3.75 -5.92
N ALA A 38 -9.75 2.80 -6.86
CA ALA A 38 -10.20 2.96 -8.23
C ALA A 38 -11.73 2.81 -8.38
N GLU A 39 -12.35 1.89 -7.64
CA GLU A 39 -13.78 1.63 -7.71
C GLU A 39 -14.62 2.65 -6.91
N VAL A 40 -14.11 3.11 -5.77
CA VAL A 40 -14.82 4.00 -4.85
C VAL A 40 -14.16 5.38 -4.86
N SER A 41 -14.42 6.13 -5.93
CA SER A 41 -13.84 7.48 -6.13
C SER A 41 -14.10 8.46 -4.98
N GLU A 42 -15.24 8.35 -4.27
CA GLU A 42 -15.52 9.16 -3.08
C GLU A 42 -14.52 8.88 -1.94
N PHE A 43 -14.17 7.60 -1.74
CA PHE A 43 -13.22 7.19 -0.70
C PHE A 43 -11.83 7.75 -1.01
N ALA A 44 -11.36 7.63 -2.26
CA ALA A 44 -10.10 8.23 -2.69
C ALA A 44 -10.08 9.75 -2.46
N ARG A 45 -11.13 10.46 -2.91
CA ARG A 45 -11.23 11.92 -2.74
C ARG A 45 -11.24 12.35 -1.28
N LEU A 46 -11.89 11.60 -0.40
CA LEU A 46 -11.91 11.89 1.03
C LEU A 46 -10.51 11.76 1.65
N LEU A 47 -9.74 10.73 1.26
CA LEU A 47 -8.37 10.55 1.74
C LEU A 47 -7.42 11.65 1.25
N GLU A 48 -7.67 12.22 0.07
CA GLU A 48 -6.91 13.34 -0.49
C GLU A 48 -7.35 14.71 0.07
N HIS A 49 -8.57 14.83 0.59
CA HIS A 49 -9.16 16.11 0.98
C HIS A 49 -8.37 16.79 2.13
N PRO A 50 -7.80 18.00 1.94
CA PRO A 50 -6.92 18.61 2.94
C PRO A 50 -7.66 19.10 4.19
N GLU A 51 -8.95 19.44 4.08
CA GLU A 51 -9.75 19.92 5.22
C GLU A 51 -10.29 18.78 6.10
N VAL A 52 -10.19 17.53 5.65
CA VAL A 52 -10.58 16.38 6.47
C VAL A 52 -9.45 16.08 7.46
N ALA A 53 -9.77 16.13 8.75
CA ALA A 53 -8.82 15.83 9.82
C ALA A 53 -8.16 14.45 9.64
N GLN A 54 -6.86 14.37 9.93
CA GLN A 54 -6.09 13.14 9.74
C GLN A 54 -6.65 11.98 10.57
N GLU A 55 -7.10 12.27 11.79
CA GLU A 55 -7.72 11.31 12.70
C GLU A 55 -8.98 10.69 12.07
N ARG A 56 -9.76 11.50 11.36
CA ARG A 56 -10.95 11.01 10.66
C ARG A 56 -10.57 10.10 9.49
N LYS A 57 -9.53 10.44 8.73
CA LYS A 57 -9.01 9.58 7.65
C LYS A 57 -8.49 8.25 8.20
N TYR A 58 -7.75 8.28 9.31
CA TYR A 58 -7.25 7.05 9.93
C TYR A 58 -8.36 6.16 10.45
N SER A 59 -9.38 6.75 11.09
CA SER A 59 -10.56 6.01 11.56
C SER A 59 -11.26 5.32 10.39
N LEU A 60 -11.43 6.01 9.26
CA LEU A 60 -12.03 5.41 8.06
C LEU A 60 -11.18 4.29 7.46
N LEU A 61 -9.85 4.43 7.42
CA LEU A 61 -8.98 3.34 6.99
C LEU A 61 -9.10 2.11 7.91
N GLU A 62 -9.19 2.32 9.23
CA GLU A 62 -9.40 1.23 10.19
C GLU A 62 -10.76 0.59 10.03
N GLU A 63 -11.83 1.39 9.92
CA GLU A 63 -13.21 0.92 9.76
C GLU A 63 -13.41 0.09 8.48
N VAL A 64 -12.77 0.51 7.37
CA VAL A 64 -12.98 -0.12 6.05
C VAL A 64 -12.00 -1.27 5.80
N LEU A 65 -10.74 -1.13 6.21
CA LEU A 65 -9.67 -2.06 5.84
C LEU A 65 -9.06 -2.80 7.03
N GLY A 66 -9.27 -2.34 8.26
CA GLY A 66 -8.49 -2.77 9.42
C GLY A 66 -8.51 -4.27 9.71
N GLU A 67 -9.61 -4.96 9.41
CA GLU A 67 -9.72 -6.42 9.54
C GLU A 67 -9.39 -7.16 8.24
N ALA A 68 -9.38 -6.47 7.09
CA ALA A 68 -9.20 -7.07 5.77
C ALA A 68 -7.72 -7.19 5.36
N ILE A 69 -6.87 -6.30 5.86
CA ILE A 69 -5.44 -6.21 5.50
C ILE A 69 -4.54 -6.39 6.71
N LEU A 70 -3.26 -6.66 6.47
CA LEU A 70 -2.28 -6.77 7.54
C LEU A 70 -2.04 -5.44 8.26
N PRO A 71 -1.67 -5.48 9.56
CA PRO A 71 -1.30 -4.28 10.31
C PRO A 71 -0.14 -3.49 9.69
N VAL A 72 0.81 -4.19 9.03
CA VAL A 72 1.92 -3.56 8.31
C VAL A 72 1.43 -2.73 7.13
N THR A 73 0.50 -3.28 6.34
CA THR A 73 -0.11 -2.60 5.19
C THR A 73 -0.93 -1.41 5.67
N LEU A 74 -1.77 -1.60 6.69
CA LEU A 74 -2.58 -0.50 7.26
C LEU A 74 -1.70 0.65 7.78
N SER A 75 -0.60 0.33 8.46
CA SER A 75 0.35 1.33 8.97
C SER A 75 1.01 2.10 7.82
N PHE A 76 1.35 1.41 6.73
CA PHE A 76 1.86 2.02 5.51
C PHE A 76 0.82 2.96 4.87
N LEU A 77 -0.44 2.55 4.74
CA LEU A 77 -1.51 3.41 4.18
C LEU A 77 -1.67 4.70 4.99
N LYS A 78 -1.72 4.59 6.33
CA LYS A 78 -1.79 5.76 7.22
C LYS A 78 -0.59 6.69 7.00
N LEU A 79 0.61 6.16 6.81
CA LEU A 79 1.80 6.95 6.51
C LEU A 79 1.66 7.72 5.19
N VAL A 80 1.19 7.05 4.13
CA VAL A 80 1.02 7.66 2.80
C VAL A 80 -0.05 8.75 2.82
N VAL A 81 -1.19 8.48 3.44
CA VAL A 81 -2.28 9.46 3.64
C VAL A 81 -1.80 10.66 4.45
N ARG A 82 -1.04 10.41 5.52
CA ARG A 82 -0.44 11.49 6.33
C ARG A 82 0.45 12.41 5.51
N ARG A 83 1.15 11.87 4.52
CA ARG A 83 2.04 12.62 3.62
C ARG A 83 1.29 13.30 2.47
N GLY A 84 -0.03 13.11 2.36
CA GLY A 84 -0.85 13.64 1.26
C GLY A 84 -0.44 13.04 -0.08
N ARG A 85 -0.15 11.73 -0.11
CA ARG A 85 0.36 11.01 -1.29
C ARG A 85 -0.47 9.78 -1.65
N SER A 86 -1.75 9.79 -1.30
CA SER A 86 -2.68 8.66 -1.50
C SER A 86 -2.81 8.28 -2.98
N GLU A 87 -2.67 9.26 -3.88
CA GLU A 87 -2.66 9.09 -5.32
C GLU A 87 -1.52 8.20 -5.84
N LEU A 88 -0.42 8.09 -5.06
CA LEU A 88 0.70 7.22 -5.41
C LEU A 88 0.43 5.74 -5.13
N LEU A 89 -0.64 5.39 -4.40
CA LEU A 89 -0.89 4.01 -3.96
C LEU A 89 -1.04 3.03 -5.14
N GLY A 90 -1.61 3.47 -6.27
CA GLY A 90 -1.66 2.65 -7.48
C GLY A 90 -0.26 2.35 -8.05
N LEU A 91 0.61 3.37 -8.12
CA LEU A 91 2.00 3.18 -8.55
C LEU A 91 2.81 2.34 -7.54
N VAL A 92 2.56 2.49 -6.24
CA VAL A 92 3.21 1.69 -5.22
C VAL A 92 2.84 0.22 -5.37
N GLU A 93 1.56 -0.09 -5.63
CA GLU A 93 1.10 -1.45 -5.91
C GLU A 93 1.85 -2.05 -7.10
N GLU A 94 1.97 -1.31 -8.21
CA GLU A 94 2.69 -1.78 -9.40
C GLU A 94 4.17 -2.10 -9.08
N GLU A 95 4.87 -1.17 -8.44
CA GLU A 95 6.30 -1.34 -8.13
C GLU A 95 6.52 -2.45 -7.08
N TYR A 96 5.63 -2.58 -6.09
CA TYR A 96 5.70 -3.64 -5.10
C TYR A 96 5.51 -5.02 -5.73
N ARG A 97 4.52 -5.14 -6.63
CA ARG A 97 4.24 -6.39 -7.34
C ARG A 97 5.45 -6.85 -8.15
N LEU A 98 6.16 -5.94 -8.81
CA LEU A 98 7.40 -6.26 -9.54
C LEU A 98 8.48 -6.83 -8.61
N LEU A 99 8.69 -6.22 -7.45
CA LEU A 99 9.64 -6.71 -6.44
C LEU A 99 9.24 -8.10 -5.91
N ALA A 100 7.95 -8.31 -5.65
CA ALA A 100 7.42 -9.59 -5.19
C ALA A 100 7.58 -10.70 -6.24
N GLU A 101 7.29 -10.40 -7.51
CA GLU A 101 7.50 -11.33 -8.62
C GLU A 101 8.97 -11.71 -8.80
N GLU A 102 9.88 -10.74 -8.70
CA GLU A 102 11.33 -10.98 -8.76
C GLU A 102 11.80 -11.89 -7.61
N SER A 103 11.35 -11.63 -6.38
CA SER A 103 11.67 -12.46 -5.20
C SER A 103 11.22 -13.91 -5.37
N ARG A 104 9.98 -14.11 -5.83
CA ARG A 104 9.43 -15.45 -6.12
C ARG A 104 10.20 -16.16 -7.23
N GLY A 105 10.75 -15.40 -8.18
CA GLY A 105 11.61 -15.91 -9.25
C GLY A 105 12.96 -16.41 -8.72
N ILE A 106 13.56 -15.68 -7.78
CA ILE A 106 14.83 -16.05 -7.13
C ILE A 106 14.64 -17.27 -6.22
N GLU A 107 13.59 -17.31 -5.40
CA GLU A 107 13.28 -18.43 -4.50
C GLU A 107 13.05 -19.75 -5.25
N LYS A 108 12.56 -19.69 -6.49
CA LYS A 108 12.36 -20.88 -7.33
C LYS A 108 13.65 -21.41 -7.97
N VAL A 109 14.72 -20.61 -8.02
CA VAL A 109 15.98 -20.94 -8.72
C VAL A 109 17.05 -21.48 -7.78
N GLU A 110 16.90 -21.34 -6.46
CA GLU A 110 17.76 -22.03 -5.48
C GLU A 110 17.36 -23.52 -5.35
N VAL A 111 17.83 -24.35 -6.29
CA VAL A 111 17.89 -25.83 -6.18
C VAL A 111 19.22 -26.34 -6.72
#